data_AF-A0A3L6DUB1-F1
#
_entry.id   AF-A0A3L6DUB1-F1
#
_cell.length_a   1.000
_cell.length_b   1.000
_cell.length_c   1.000
_cell.angle_alpha   90.00
_cell.angle_beta   90.00
_cell.angle_gamma   90.00
#
_symmetry.space_group_name_H-M   'P 1'
#
loop_
_entity.id
_entity.type
_entity.pdbx_description
1 polymer ?
#
loop_
_entity_poly.entity_id
_entity_poly.type
_entity_poly.pdbx_seq_one_letter_code
_entity_poly.pdbx_strand_id
1 'polypeptide(L)'
;MFQKDISEANRINCAKKKAIHTTGTKSFARNREELREQDPEKKNPHRAVLYIHTHRANSSKNINAHVGDLKDLLVQQPDLADTSQGKVAWKGDALTRILGEEKPGRVHGLGLVPNPDKVLDCSKSGRLKHLNITSLDPTSSEDVVSLRLQVEKLVNHVQNLEQKTKALEQQQNQHGGSGDPLSATTNAQIT
;
A
#
# COMPACT_ATOMS: atom_id res chain seq x y z
N MET A 1 -27.81 11.49 -47.79
CA MET A 1 -28.06 10.15 -47.24
C MET A 1 -27.19 9.91 -46.00
N PHE A 2 -25.86 10.03 -46.12
CA PHE A 2 -24.87 9.82 -45.04
C PHE A 2 -25.15 10.45 -43.66
N GLN A 3 -25.65 11.69 -43.57
CA GLN A 3 -25.87 12.34 -42.26
C GLN A 3 -26.99 11.68 -41.43
N LYS A 4 -28.02 11.14 -42.10
CA LYS A 4 -29.14 10.45 -41.42
C LYS A 4 -28.66 9.11 -40.86
N ASP A 5 -27.87 8.38 -41.64
CA ASP A 5 -27.34 7.06 -41.26
C ASP A 5 -26.37 7.17 -40.06
N ILE A 6 -25.49 8.19 -40.06
CA ILE A 6 -24.60 8.48 -38.93
C ILE A 6 -25.40 8.86 -37.67
N SER A 7 -26.43 9.68 -37.82
CA SER A 7 -27.30 10.08 -36.71
C SER A 7 -28.03 8.89 -36.09
N GLU A 8 -28.55 8.00 -36.93
CA GLU A 8 -29.22 6.78 -36.48
C GLU A 8 -28.26 5.82 -35.77
N ALA A 9 -27.08 5.58 -36.34
CA ALA A 9 -26.04 4.79 -35.70
C ALA A 9 -25.64 5.38 -34.33
N ASN A 10 -25.47 6.71 -34.23
CA ASN A 10 -25.16 7.39 -32.99
C ASN A 10 -26.28 7.25 -31.95
N ARG A 11 -27.55 7.32 -32.37
CA ARG A 11 -28.72 7.10 -31.49
C ARG A 11 -28.74 5.68 -30.94
N ILE A 12 -28.52 4.68 -31.80
CA ILE A 12 -28.44 3.27 -31.41
C ILE A 12 -27.27 3.05 -30.44
N ASN A 13 -26.11 3.64 -30.71
CA ASN A 13 -24.94 3.52 -29.83
C ASN A 13 -25.14 4.21 -28.48
N CYS A 14 -25.79 5.38 -28.45
CA CYS A 14 -26.17 6.04 -27.21
C CYS A 14 -27.14 5.21 -26.37
N ALA A 15 -28.10 4.53 -27.00
CA ALA A 15 -29.05 3.65 -26.32
C ALA A 15 -28.38 2.41 -25.68
N LYS A 16 -27.22 1.97 -26.19
CA LYS A 16 -26.45 0.84 -25.65
C LYS A 16 -25.59 1.19 -24.43
N LYS A 17 -25.53 2.45 -24.01
CA LYS A 17 -24.75 2.86 -22.83
C LYS A 17 -25.35 2.26 -21.56
N LYS A 18 -24.57 1.45 -20.85
CA LYS A 18 -24.97 0.79 -19.59
C LYS A 18 -24.63 1.58 -18.33
N ALA A 19 -23.79 2.60 -18.46
CA ALA A 19 -23.37 3.45 -17.35
C ALA A 19 -22.97 4.83 -17.90
N ILE A 20 -23.37 5.89 -17.20
CA ILE A 20 -23.11 7.27 -17.59
C ILE A 20 -22.65 8.06 -16.37
N HIS A 21 -21.55 8.77 -16.53
CA HIS A 21 -21.06 9.74 -15.56
C HIS A 21 -22.00 10.96 -15.50
N THR A 22 -22.37 11.39 -14.29
CA THR A 22 -23.42 12.39 -14.05
C THR A 22 -22.93 13.73 -13.51
N THR A 23 -21.64 13.88 -13.16
CA THR A 23 -21.11 15.15 -12.62
C THR A 23 -20.60 16.12 -13.70
N GLY A 24 -21.15 16.00 -14.92
CA GLY A 24 -20.81 16.84 -16.06
C GLY A 24 -19.37 16.62 -16.53
N THR A 25 -18.66 17.71 -16.81
CA THR A 25 -17.26 17.73 -17.29
C THR A 25 -16.23 17.53 -16.18
N LYS A 26 -16.67 17.42 -14.91
CA LYS A 26 -15.74 17.23 -13.79
C LYS A 26 -15.12 15.85 -13.84
N SER A 27 -13.78 15.77 -13.79
CA SER A 27 -13.05 14.50 -13.86
C SER A 27 -13.15 13.70 -12.57
N PHE A 28 -12.88 12.39 -12.63
CA PHE A 28 -12.80 11.54 -11.44
C PHE A 28 -11.80 12.07 -10.40
N ALA A 29 -10.65 12.58 -10.84
CA ALA A 29 -9.63 13.16 -9.94
C ALA A 29 -10.16 14.37 -9.15
N ARG A 30 -10.93 15.25 -9.81
CA ARG A 30 -11.53 16.42 -9.15
C ARG A 30 -12.65 16.02 -8.18
N ASN A 31 -13.53 15.11 -8.58
CA ASN A 31 -14.57 14.58 -7.68
C ASN A 31 -13.93 13.86 -6.47
N ARG A 32 -12.81 13.15 -6.66
CA ARG A 32 -12.06 12.50 -5.59
C ARG A 32 -11.52 13.51 -4.58
N GLU A 33 -10.95 14.60 -5.07
CA GLU A 33 -10.41 15.66 -4.21
C GLU A 33 -11.51 16.34 -3.39
N GLU A 34 -12.66 16.65 -4.01
CA GLU A 34 -13.80 17.23 -3.29
C GLU A 34 -14.33 16.30 -2.19
N LEU A 35 -14.37 14.99 -2.44
CA LEU A 35 -14.74 14.00 -1.42
C LEU A 35 -13.69 13.90 -0.31
N ARG A 36 -12.40 14.06 -0.63
CA ARG A 36 -11.30 14.07 0.33
C ARG A 36 -11.36 15.30 1.24
N GLU A 37 -11.69 16.47 0.69
CA GLU A 37 -11.85 17.71 1.45
C GLU A 37 -13.04 17.66 2.41
N GLN A 38 -14.09 16.91 2.06
CA GLN A 38 -15.28 16.71 2.91
C GLN A 38 -15.04 15.69 4.04
N ASP A 39 -14.04 14.83 3.91
CA ASP A 39 -13.67 13.86 4.94
C ASP A 39 -12.85 14.56 6.05
N PRO A 40 -13.26 14.50 7.33
CA PRO A 40 -12.52 15.10 8.43
C PRO A 40 -11.08 14.57 8.57
N GLU A 41 -10.82 13.32 8.17
CA GLU A 41 -9.47 12.72 8.18
C GLU A 41 -8.67 13.05 6.91
N LYS A 42 -9.28 13.76 5.94
CA LYS A 42 -8.74 14.04 4.61
C LYS A 42 -8.26 12.79 3.87
N LYS A 43 -8.90 11.66 4.14
CA LYS A 43 -8.57 10.37 3.55
C LYS A 43 -9.11 10.31 2.13
N ASN A 44 -8.34 9.64 1.26
CA ASN A 44 -8.80 9.39 -0.10
C ASN A 44 -9.98 8.41 -0.10
N PRO A 45 -11.10 8.72 -0.77
CA PRO A 45 -12.24 7.82 -0.82
C PRO A 45 -11.89 6.55 -1.62
N HIS A 46 -12.51 5.43 -1.23
CA HIS A 46 -12.46 4.21 -2.04
C HIS A 46 -13.09 4.46 -3.41
N ARG A 47 -12.57 3.79 -4.46
CA ARG A 47 -13.03 4.02 -5.84
C ARG A 47 -14.53 3.70 -6.04
N ALA A 48 -15.07 2.74 -5.29
CA ALA A 48 -16.50 2.40 -5.33
C ALA A 48 -17.36 3.58 -4.82
N VAL A 49 -16.91 4.25 -3.75
CA VAL A 49 -17.57 5.45 -3.21
C VAL A 49 -17.53 6.58 -4.23
N LEU A 50 -16.38 6.81 -4.85
CA LEU A 50 -16.23 7.78 -5.95
C LEU A 50 -17.13 7.43 -7.15
N TYR A 51 -17.25 6.15 -7.48
CA TYR A 51 -18.11 5.70 -8.58
C TYR A 51 -19.59 5.95 -8.29
N ILE A 52 -20.06 5.65 -7.07
CA ILE A 52 -21.43 5.97 -6.62
C ILE A 52 -21.69 7.47 -6.69
N HIS A 53 -20.73 8.29 -6.25
CA HIS A 53 -20.84 9.74 -6.28
C HIS A 53 -20.98 10.27 -7.72
N THR A 54 -20.23 9.69 -8.65
CA THR A 54 -20.15 10.15 -10.05
C THR A 54 -21.21 9.55 -10.97
N HIS A 55 -21.93 8.52 -10.55
CA HIS A 55 -22.96 7.84 -11.35
C HIS A 55 -24.31 7.85 -10.63
N ARG A 56 -24.73 9.03 -10.13
CA ARG A 56 -26.00 9.15 -9.42
C ARG A 56 -27.16 8.68 -10.30
N ALA A 57 -28.04 7.87 -9.73
CA ALA A 57 -29.29 7.53 -10.39
C ALA A 57 -30.10 8.81 -10.58
N ASN A 58 -30.66 9.00 -11.78
CA ASN A 58 -31.65 10.05 -12.03
C ASN A 58 -33.05 9.42 -12.03
N SER A 59 -34.06 10.24 -11.77
CA SER A 59 -35.45 9.80 -11.61
C SER A 59 -36.16 9.38 -12.90
N SER A 60 -35.68 9.82 -14.07
CA SER A 60 -36.40 9.64 -15.34
C SER A 60 -35.94 8.41 -16.14
N LYS A 61 -34.66 8.08 -16.12
CA LYS A 61 -34.09 6.86 -16.73
C LYS A 61 -32.93 6.38 -15.87
N ASN A 62 -33.15 5.31 -15.12
CA ASN A 62 -32.12 4.70 -14.29
C ASN A 62 -31.09 3.92 -15.13
N ILE A 63 -30.35 4.62 -15.98
CA ILE A 63 -29.25 4.05 -16.79
C ILE A 63 -28.16 3.50 -15.87
N ASN A 64 -27.99 4.09 -14.68
CA ASN A 64 -27.03 3.67 -13.66
C ASN A 64 -27.67 2.75 -12.61
N ALA A 65 -28.56 1.83 -13.02
CA ALA A 65 -29.31 0.97 -12.09
C ALA A 65 -28.38 0.16 -11.15
N HIS A 66 -27.24 -0.30 -11.68
CA HIS A 66 -26.20 -1.02 -10.94
C HIS A 66 -25.61 -0.26 -9.75
N VAL A 67 -25.81 1.05 -9.66
CA VAL A 67 -25.36 1.85 -8.51
C VAL A 67 -26.22 1.55 -7.27
N GLY A 68 -27.47 1.11 -7.44
CA GLY A 68 -28.29 0.56 -6.35
C GLY A 68 -27.65 -0.70 -5.78
N ASP A 69 -27.44 -1.70 -6.65
CA ASP A 69 -26.80 -2.97 -6.29
C ASP A 69 -25.44 -2.76 -5.63
N LEU A 70 -24.66 -1.79 -6.12
CA LEU A 70 -23.36 -1.44 -5.54
C LEU A 70 -23.48 -0.86 -4.13
N LYS A 71 -24.48 0.00 -3.86
CA LYS A 71 -24.73 0.52 -2.51
C LYS A 71 -25.13 -0.60 -1.56
N ASP A 72 -26.05 -1.46 -1.99
CA ASP A 72 -26.55 -2.58 -1.19
C ASP A 72 -25.41 -3.56 -0.87
N LEU A 73 -24.55 -3.83 -1.85
CA LEU A 73 -23.37 -4.67 -1.67
C LEU A 73 -22.37 -4.09 -0.65
N LEU A 74 -22.17 -2.76 -0.64
CA LEU A 74 -21.28 -2.11 0.32
C LEU A 74 -21.86 -2.07 1.74
N VAL A 75 -23.19 -2.00 1.87
CA VAL A 75 -23.85 -2.11 3.17
C VAL A 75 -23.72 -3.53 3.72
N GLN A 76 -23.87 -4.54 2.87
CA GLN A 76 -23.75 -5.96 3.27
C GLN A 76 -22.31 -6.37 3.54
N GLN A 77 -21.36 -5.87 2.75
CA GLN A 77 -19.95 -6.25 2.79
C GLN A 77 -19.05 -5.00 2.72
N PRO A 78 -18.89 -4.27 3.84
CA PRO A 78 -18.09 -3.04 3.87
C PRO A 78 -16.61 -3.30 3.54
N ASP A 79 -16.11 -4.51 3.82
CA ASP A 79 -14.75 -4.96 3.52
C ASP A 79 -14.38 -4.84 2.02
N LEU A 80 -15.38 -4.79 1.13
CA LEU A 80 -15.18 -4.64 -0.32
C LEU A 80 -14.87 -3.21 -0.77
N ALA A 81 -15.08 -2.23 0.11
CA ALA A 81 -14.61 -0.86 -0.07
C ALA A 81 -13.45 -0.53 0.87
N ASP A 82 -12.82 -1.54 1.48
CA ASP A 82 -11.67 -1.33 2.34
C ASP A 82 -10.35 -1.42 1.54
N THR A 83 -9.60 -0.32 1.56
CA THR A 83 -8.25 -0.22 0.99
C THR A 83 -7.15 -0.52 2.02
N SER A 84 -7.51 -0.90 3.26
CA SER A 84 -6.53 -1.20 4.29
C SER A 84 -5.75 -2.49 3.98
N GLN A 85 -4.60 -2.66 4.63
CA GLN A 85 -3.79 -3.89 4.60
C GLN A 85 -3.20 -4.28 3.23
N GLY A 86 -2.88 -3.30 2.37
CA GLY A 86 -2.21 -3.58 1.09
C GLY A 86 -3.05 -4.38 0.09
N LYS A 87 -4.38 -4.46 0.31
CA LYS A 87 -5.30 -5.11 -0.62
C LYS A 87 -5.31 -4.35 -1.95
N VAL A 88 -5.31 -5.11 -3.05
CA VAL A 88 -5.41 -4.57 -4.40
C VAL A 88 -6.79 -3.95 -4.59
N ALA A 89 -6.87 -2.62 -4.57
CA ALA A 89 -8.10 -1.82 -4.56
C ALA A 89 -9.00 -2.00 -5.80
N TRP A 90 -8.62 -2.84 -6.77
CA TRP A 90 -9.35 -3.02 -8.02
C TRP A 90 -9.64 -4.45 -8.45
N LYS A 91 -9.13 -5.48 -7.77
CA LYS A 91 -9.38 -6.88 -8.13
C LYS A 91 -10.23 -7.54 -7.06
N GLY A 92 -11.45 -7.92 -7.42
CA GLY A 92 -12.38 -8.58 -6.50
C GLY A 92 -13.10 -7.65 -5.51
N ASP A 93 -12.95 -6.33 -5.70
CA ASP A 93 -13.67 -5.32 -4.93
C ASP A 93 -15.15 -5.23 -5.37
N ALA A 94 -15.90 -4.34 -4.74
CA ALA A 94 -17.33 -4.17 -5.03
C ALA A 94 -17.62 -3.82 -6.50
N LEU A 95 -16.78 -2.99 -7.14
CA LEU A 95 -16.97 -2.62 -8.55
C LEU A 95 -16.73 -3.79 -9.48
N THR A 96 -15.68 -4.59 -9.26
CA THR A 96 -15.42 -5.76 -10.10
C THR A 96 -16.53 -6.80 -10.00
N ARG A 97 -17.16 -6.95 -8.83
CA ARG A 97 -18.30 -7.87 -8.67
C ARG A 97 -19.54 -7.45 -9.45
N ILE A 98 -19.85 -6.15 -9.47
CA ILE A 98 -21.07 -5.63 -10.11
C ILE A 98 -20.86 -5.37 -11.61
N LEU A 99 -19.72 -4.80 -12.00
CA LEU A 99 -19.45 -4.37 -13.38
C LEU A 99 -18.61 -5.37 -14.18
N GLY A 100 -18.03 -6.36 -13.51
CA GLY A 100 -17.10 -7.33 -14.10
C GLY A 100 -15.66 -6.82 -14.13
N GLU A 101 -14.83 -7.52 -14.91
CA GLU A 101 -13.40 -7.21 -15.03
C GLU A 101 -13.11 -5.85 -15.67
N GLU A 102 -11.95 -5.29 -15.31
CA GLU A 102 -11.47 -4.02 -15.85
C GLU A 102 -11.09 -4.14 -17.32
N LYS A 103 -11.38 -3.10 -18.10
CA LYS A 103 -10.96 -3.04 -19.50
C LYS A 103 -9.49 -2.63 -19.60
N PRO A 104 -8.75 -3.09 -20.61
CA PRO A 104 -7.37 -2.64 -20.81
C PRO A 104 -7.27 -1.11 -20.90
N GLY A 105 -6.42 -0.50 -20.08
CA GLY A 105 -6.17 0.95 -20.05
C GLY A 105 -7.32 1.79 -19.48
N ARG A 106 -8.31 1.17 -18.85
CA ARG A 106 -9.44 1.87 -18.24
C ARG A 106 -9.93 1.15 -16.99
N VAL A 107 -9.87 1.86 -15.87
CA VAL A 107 -10.33 1.35 -14.57
C VAL A 107 -11.65 2.02 -14.17
N HIS A 108 -12.62 1.23 -13.71
CA HIS A 108 -13.88 1.73 -13.16
C HIS A 108 -13.62 2.72 -12.01
N GLY A 109 -14.27 3.89 -12.08
CA GLY A 109 -14.14 4.95 -11.08
C GLY A 109 -12.85 5.76 -11.12
N LEU A 110 -11.85 5.37 -11.92
CA LEU A 110 -10.58 6.08 -12.06
C LEU A 110 -10.31 6.59 -13.48
N GLY A 111 -11.03 6.09 -14.48
CA GLY A 111 -10.93 6.57 -15.86
C GLY A 111 -9.80 5.90 -16.64
N LEU A 112 -9.10 6.66 -17.47
CA LEU A 112 -7.99 6.17 -18.29
C LEU A 112 -6.73 6.08 -17.44
N VAL A 113 -6.54 4.92 -16.81
CA VAL A 113 -5.34 4.61 -16.03
C VAL A 113 -4.83 3.24 -16.46
N PRO A 114 -3.51 3.01 -16.43
CA PRO A 114 -2.96 1.70 -16.67
C PRO A 114 -3.52 0.67 -15.68
N ASN A 115 -3.92 -0.50 -16.16
CA ASN A 115 -4.30 -1.58 -15.27
C ASN A 115 -3.03 -2.09 -14.57
N PRO A 116 -2.96 -2.14 -13.24
CA PRO A 116 -1.68 -2.38 -12.56
C PRO A 116 -1.14 -3.80 -12.75
N ASP A 117 -2.01 -4.79 -13.01
CA ASP A 117 -1.61 -6.13 -13.44
C ASP A 117 -0.88 -6.12 -14.80
N LYS A 118 -1.14 -5.12 -15.65
CA LYS A 118 -0.47 -4.92 -16.94
C LYS A 118 0.75 -4.01 -16.86
N VAL A 119 0.91 -3.23 -15.80
CA VAL A 119 2.07 -2.35 -15.57
C VAL A 119 3.18 -3.07 -14.80
N LEU A 120 2.83 -3.95 -13.87
CA LEU A 120 3.83 -4.66 -13.05
C LEU A 120 4.30 -5.97 -13.72
N ASP A 121 3.54 -6.54 -14.65
CA ASP A 121 3.97 -7.66 -15.52
C ASP A 121 4.95 -7.23 -16.64
N CYS A 122 5.65 -6.10 -16.48
CA CYS A 122 6.60 -5.57 -17.46
C CYS A 122 7.75 -6.53 -17.82
N SER A 123 7.94 -7.63 -17.10
CA SER A 123 8.84 -8.71 -17.49
C SER A 123 8.50 -9.35 -18.85
N LYS A 124 7.24 -9.24 -19.32
CA LYS A 124 6.80 -9.83 -20.60
C LYS A 124 6.85 -8.87 -21.79
N SER A 125 7.08 -7.57 -21.57
CA SER A 125 7.25 -6.61 -22.67
C SER A 125 8.67 -6.68 -23.18
N GLY A 126 8.85 -7.10 -24.43
CA GLY A 126 10.18 -7.18 -25.03
C GLY A 126 10.92 -5.83 -25.14
N ARG A 127 10.24 -4.71 -24.88
CA ARG A 127 10.82 -3.35 -24.82
C ARG A 127 11.37 -2.95 -23.45
N LEU A 128 11.02 -3.68 -22.38
CA LEU A 128 11.37 -3.31 -21.01
C LEU A 128 12.37 -4.28 -20.39
N LYS A 129 12.98 -5.18 -21.19
CA LYS A 129 14.00 -6.14 -20.72
C LYS A 129 15.24 -5.45 -20.11
N HIS A 130 15.38 -4.15 -20.33
CA HIS A 130 16.49 -3.32 -19.85
C HIS A 130 16.12 -2.46 -18.63
N LEU A 131 14.85 -2.43 -18.24
CA LEU A 131 14.42 -1.75 -17.03
C LEU A 131 14.41 -2.78 -15.90
N ASN A 132 15.44 -2.73 -15.07
CA ASN A 132 15.48 -3.48 -13.82
C ASN A 132 14.50 -2.80 -12.83
N ILE A 133 13.20 -3.04 -12.99
CA ILE A 133 12.22 -2.68 -11.98
C ILE A 133 12.48 -3.65 -10.83
N THR A 134 13.23 -3.18 -9.84
CA THR A 134 13.44 -3.90 -8.58
C THR A 134 12.06 -4.22 -8.02
N SER A 135 11.67 -5.49 -8.14
CA SER A 135 10.57 -6.04 -7.38
C SER A 135 10.79 -5.61 -5.93
N LEU A 136 9.78 -4.98 -5.32
CA LEU A 136 9.74 -4.72 -3.88
C LEU A 136 9.55 -6.07 -3.18
N ASP A 137 10.57 -6.92 -3.26
CA ASP A 137 10.79 -7.89 -2.21
C ASP A 137 11.28 -7.06 -1.00
N PRO A 138 10.55 -7.03 0.12
CA PRO A 138 10.96 -6.27 1.32
C PRO A 138 12.35 -6.70 1.84
N THR A 139 12.86 -7.82 1.34
CA THR A 139 14.17 -8.38 1.64
C THR A 139 15.31 -7.75 0.82
N SER A 140 15.01 -7.00 -0.24
CA SER A 140 15.94 -6.54 -1.28
C SER A 140 16.04 -5.00 -1.39
N SER A 141 15.85 -4.26 -0.29
CA SER A 141 16.24 -2.84 -0.29
C SER A 141 17.70 -2.67 0.13
N GLU A 142 18.42 -1.72 -0.47
CA GLU A 142 19.79 -1.36 -0.09
C GLU A 142 19.90 -1.02 1.40
N ASP A 143 18.85 -0.40 1.96
CA ASP A 143 18.74 -0.09 3.39
C ASP A 143 18.68 -1.35 4.25
N VAL A 144 17.93 -2.39 3.85
CA VAL A 144 17.83 -3.66 4.58
C VAL A 144 19.14 -4.43 4.52
N VAL A 145 19.84 -4.42 3.38
CA VAL A 145 21.18 -5.00 3.26
C VAL A 145 22.19 -4.26 4.14
N SER A 146 22.16 -2.93 4.13
CA SER A 146 23.02 -2.08 4.96
C SER A 146 22.75 -2.28 6.45
N LEU A 147 21.48 -2.45 6.84
CA LEU A 147 21.09 -2.74 8.22
C LEU A 147 21.58 -4.13 8.65
N ARG A 148 21.46 -5.15 7.78
CA ARG A 148 21.98 -6.51 8.04
C ARG A 148 23.48 -6.49 8.30
N LEU A 149 24.25 -5.76 7.48
CA LEU A 149 25.69 -5.62 7.64
C LEU A 149 26.05 -4.94 8.98
N GLN A 150 25.29 -3.92 9.38
CA GLN A 150 25.48 -3.26 10.68
C GLN A 150 25.19 -4.19 11.86
N VAL A 151 24.12 -4.98 11.78
CA VAL A 151 23.78 -6.00 12.79
C VAL A 151 24.89 -7.04 12.90
N GLU A 152 25.41 -7.54 11.78
CA GLU A 152 26.50 -8.51 11.77
C GLU A 152 27.78 -7.95 12.40
N LYS A 153 28.12 -6.70 12.12
CA LYS A 153 29.25 -6.01 12.74
C LYS A 153 29.08 -5.87 14.26
N LEU A 154 27.86 -5.57 14.71
CA LEU A 154 27.54 -5.47 16.14
C LEU A 154 27.66 -6.83 16.84
N VAL A 155 27.15 -7.90 16.21
CA VAL A 155 27.26 -9.28 16.73
C VAL A 155 28.72 -9.69 16.91
N ASN A 156 29.57 -9.42 15.92
CA ASN A 156 31.01 -9.70 16.01
C ASN A 156 31.68 -8.93 17.15
N HIS A 157 31.27 -7.68 17.39
CA HIS A 157 31.82 -6.89 18.49
C HIS A 157 31.42 -7.45 19.86
N VAL A 158 30.15 -7.83 20.03
CA VAL A 158 29.66 -8.44 21.28
C VAL A 158 30.39 -9.75 21.57
N GLN A 159 30.61 -10.60 20.56
CA GLN A 159 31.37 -11.84 20.72
C GLN A 159 32.83 -11.58 21.14
N ASN A 160 33.48 -10.55 20.58
CA ASN A 160 34.84 -10.18 20.97
C ASN A 160 34.91 -9.70 22.44
N LEU A 161 33.92 -8.90 22.87
CA LEU A 161 33.82 -8.45 24.25
C LEU A 161 33.61 -9.64 25.19
N GLU A 162 32.70 -10.56 24.85
CA GLU A 162 32.44 -11.76 25.66
C GLU A 162 33.69 -12.63 25.84
N GLN A 163 34.48 -12.81 24.77
CA GLN A 163 35.76 -13.53 24.84
C GLN A 163 36.77 -12.83 25.76
N LYS A 164 36.87 -11.50 25.70
CA LYS A 164 37.75 -10.72 26.58
C LYS A 164 37.33 -10.81 28.04
N THR A 165 36.03 -10.75 28.33
CA THR A 165 35.52 -10.89 29.70
C THR A 165 35.87 -12.26 30.28
N LYS A 166 35.68 -13.34 29.52
CA LYS A 166 36.07 -14.70 29.93
C LYS A 166 37.57 -14.83 30.18
N ALA A 167 38.40 -14.21 29.33
CA ALA A 167 39.85 -14.22 29.49
C ALA A 167 40.31 -13.46 30.74
N LEU A 168 39.68 -12.32 31.05
CA LEU A 168 39.98 -11.54 32.26
C LEU A 168 39.57 -12.28 33.54
N GLU A 169 38.42 -12.95 33.55
CA GLU A 169 37.99 -13.79 34.67
C GLU A 169 38.95 -14.96 34.92
N GLN A 170 39.45 -15.60 33.87
CA GLN A 170 40.46 -16.68 33.98
C GLN A 170 41.79 -16.17 34.55
N GLN A 171 42.19 -14.94 34.23
CA GLN A 171 43.40 -14.33 34.78
C GLN A 171 43.24 -13.93 36.26
N GLN A 172 42.06 -13.42 36.66
CA GLN A 172 41.79 -13.12 38.07
C GLN A 172 41.72 -14.38 38.94
N ASN A 173 41.15 -15.48 38.43
CA ASN A 173 41.15 -16.76 39.15
C ASN A 173 42.55 -17.38 39.32
N GLN A 174 43.54 -16.96 38.53
CA GLN A 174 44.94 -17.36 38.70
C GLN A 174 45.75 -16.39 39.59
N HIS A 175 45.29 -15.16 39.79
CA HIS A 175 45.94 -14.14 40.65
C HIS A 175 45.34 -13.99 42.05
N GLY A 176 44.23 -14.68 42.38
CA GLY A 176 43.60 -14.66 43.71
C GLY A 176 44.35 -15.40 44.83
N GLY A 177 45.64 -15.70 44.64
CA GLY A 177 46.46 -16.50 45.54
C GLY A 177 47.69 -15.80 46.14
N SER A 178 47.63 -14.50 46.45
CA SER A 178 48.59 -13.85 47.38
C SER A 178 48.18 -12.40 47.66
N GLY A 179 47.37 -12.20 48.69
CA GLY A 179 47.07 -10.87 49.23
C GLY A 179 47.42 -10.84 50.71
N ASP A 180 48.65 -10.43 51.04
CA ASP A 180 49.02 -10.06 52.41
C ASP A 180 48.22 -8.81 52.82
N PRO A 181 47.58 -8.78 54.01
CA PRO A 181 46.90 -7.58 54.47
C PRO A 181 47.90 -6.61 55.10
N LEU A 182 48.10 -5.46 54.45
CA LEU A 182 48.70 -4.28 55.08
C LEU A 182 47.88 -3.92 56.33
N SER A 183 48.49 -4.12 57.50
CA SER A 183 47.93 -3.71 58.78
C SER A 183 48.41 -2.31 59.12
N ALA A 184 47.52 -1.32 59.06
CA ALA A 184 47.71 -0.02 59.69
C ALA A 184 46.77 0.06 60.90
N THR A 185 47.30 0.22 62.12
CA THR A 185 46.54 0.76 63.27
C THR A 185 47.50 1.43 64.26
N THR A 186 47.52 2.76 64.16
CA THR A 186 47.32 3.76 65.22
C THR A 186 47.85 3.48 66.63
N ASN A 187 48.86 4.26 67.03
CA ASN A 187 49.21 4.54 68.42
C ASN A 187 48.14 5.40 69.09
N ALA A 188 47.61 4.94 70.23
CA ALA A 188 47.29 5.76 71.40
C ALA A 188 46.76 4.86 72.53
N GLN A 189 47.48 4.75 73.65
CA GLN A 189 46.97 5.05 75.00
C GLN A 189 47.94 4.70 76.15
N ILE A 190 48.18 5.71 77.00
CA ILE A 190 48.18 5.71 78.48
C ILE A 190 49.37 5.05 79.23
N THR A 191 50.28 5.86 79.79
CA THR A 191 50.28 6.38 81.18
C THR A 191 51.47 7.33 81.37
#